data_AF-A0A258CGN3-F1
#
_entry.id   AF-A0A258CGN3-F1
#
_cell.length_a   1.000
_cell.length_b   1.000
_cell.length_c   1.000
_cell.angle_alpha   90.00
_cell.angle_beta   90.00
_cell.angle_gamma   90.00
#
_symmetry.space_group_name_H-M   'P 1'
#
loop_
_entity.id
_entity.type
_entity.pdbx_description
1 polymer ?
#
loop_
_entity_poly.entity_id
_entity_poly.type
_entity_poly.pdbx_seq_one_letter_code
_entity_poly.pdbx_strand_id
1 'polypeptide(L)'
;MMKRSDVAWTLVGITAVLLCGYLLYQEIRTLSLAELAESLAAISYRNWLLAGLATLGAYFALAWYDRIAIAHLGKRISWWFITLCSFTTYALAHNIGASVFSGAVVRYRAYRSKGLTPHEIGVLIVFCSLTFVLGTLLAGGTVLLLEPALLDRLINVERWVSTAIGLSLLSLVGLYVIGSWRQLAPFHIGKWRIEYPRLPIVGKQLIAAPLELLCAAAIIYFALPPDSNPGYLVVLAVFLASFSLALLSHA
;
A
#
# COMPACT_ATOMS: atom_id res chain seq x y z
N MET A 1 -4.26 4.99 36.19
CA MET A 1 -5.59 5.29 35.63
C MET A 1 -5.43 5.57 34.14
N MET A 2 -5.98 4.71 33.27
CA MET A 2 -5.99 4.95 31.82
C MET A 2 -6.80 6.21 31.54
N LYS A 3 -6.37 7.04 30.57
CA LYS A 3 -7.16 8.21 30.18
C LYS A 3 -8.47 7.73 29.55
N ARG A 4 -9.57 8.44 29.78
CA ARG A 4 -10.88 8.12 29.15
C ARG A 4 -10.79 8.02 27.63
N SER A 5 -9.88 8.76 27.01
CA SER A 5 -9.55 8.66 25.58
C SER A 5 -9.01 7.28 25.19
N ASP A 6 -8.14 6.71 26.01
CA ASP A 6 -7.47 5.44 25.70
C ASP A 6 -8.47 4.29 25.77
N VAL A 7 -9.37 4.33 26.77
CA VAL A 7 -10.47 3.37 26.91
C VAL A 7 -11.43 3.46 25.72
N ALA A 8 -11.78 4.67 25.27
CA ALA A 8 -12.65 4.86 24.12
C ALA A 8 -12.03 4.28 22.82
N TRP A 9 -10.75 4.54 22.58
CA TRP A 9 -10.05 3.96 21.41
C TRP A 9 -9.94 2.45 21.46
N THR A 10 -9.66 1.87 22.64
CA THR A 10 -9.64 0.41 22.81
C THR A 10 -11.01 -0.20 22.54
N LEU A 11 -12.09 0.42 23.03
CA LEU A 11 -13.46 -0.05 22.77
C LEU A 11 -13.79 0.00 21.28
N VAL A 12 -13.48 1.10 20.59
CA VAL A 12 -13.67 1.22 19.14
C VAL A 12 -12.93 0.12 18.38
N GLY A 13 -11.66 -0.12 18.73
CA GLY A 13 -10.86 -1.18 18.10
C GLY A 13 -11.45 -2.58 18.33
N ILE A 14 -11.84 -2.90 19.57
CA ILE A 14 -12.48 -4.18 19.90
C ILE A 14 -13.80 -4.34 19.15
N THR A 15 -14.66 -3.30 19.13
CA THR A 15 -15.92 -3.33 18.39
C THR A 15 -15.69 -3.53 16.90
N ALA A 16 -14.70 -2.86 16.30
CA ALA A 16 -14.35 -3.06 14.90
C ALA A 16 -13.90 -4.50 14.61
N VAL A 17 -13.02 -5.07 15.46
CA VAL A 17 -12.57 -6.47 15.32
C VAL A 17 -13.73 -7.45 15.45
N LEU A 18 -14.62 -7.26 16.43
CA LEU A 18 -15.79 -8.12 16.61
C LEU A 18 -16.77 -8.00 15.44
N LEU A 19 -17.01 -6.80 14.93
CA LEU A 19 -17.89 -6.57 13.78
C LEU A 19 -17.30 -7.18 12.51
N CYS A 20 -16.02 -6.92 12.19
CA CYS A 20 -15.35 -7.50 11.03
C CYS A 20 -15.30 -9.04 11.14
N GLY A 21 -15.00 -9.58 12.32
CA GLY A 21 -15.01 -11.02 12.56
C GLY A 21 -16.40 -11.64 12.41
N TYR A 22 -17.45 -10.94 12.86
CA TYR A 22 -18.83 -11.36 12.67
C TYR A 22 -19.25 -11.34 11.19
N LEU A 23 -18.92 -10.28 10.45
CA LEU A 23 -19.20 -10.18 9.01
C LEU A 23 -18.45 -11.28 8.25
N LEU A 24 -17.18 -11.51 8.55
CA LEU A 24 -16.40 -12.59 7.95
C LEU A 24 -17.02 -13.96 8.28
N TYR A 25 -17.43 -14.19 9.53
CA TYR A 25 -18.12 -15.41 9.94
C TYR A 25 -19.42 -15.61 9.15
N GLN A 26 -20.22 -14.56 8.92
CA GLN A 26 -21.44 -14.68 8.12
C GLN A 26 -21.17 -15.13 6.68
N GLU A 27 -20.07 -14.69 6.08
CA GLU A 27 -19.67 -15.07 4.72
C GLU A 27 -19.10 -16.49 4.66
N ILE A 28 -18.28 -16.90 5.65
CA ILE A 28 -17.60 -18.21 5.61
C ILE A 28 -18.36 -19.35 6.31
N ARG A 29 -19.38 -19.07 7.11
CA ARG A 29 -20.10 -20.12 7.89
C ARG A 29 -20.75 -21.19 7.04
N THR A 30 -21.01 -20.91 5.77
CA THR A 30 -21.56 -21.87 4.80
C THR A 30 -20.49 -22.72 4.13
N LEU A 31 -19.21 -22.39 4.31
CA LEU A 31 -18.08 -23.12 3.74
C LEU A 31 -17.60 -24.20 4.71
N SER A 32 -17.52 -25.43 4.22
CA SER A 32 -16.86 -26.52 4.92
C SER A 32 -15.33 -26.46 4.75
N LEU A 33 -14.59 -27.03 5.70
CA LEU A 33 -13.13 -27.16 5.59
C LEU A 33 -12.72 -28.02 4.37
N ALA A 34 -13.58 -28.96 3.96
CA ALA A 34 -13.37 -29.77 2.77
C ALA A 34 -13.43 -28.92 1.50
N GLU A 35 -14.47 -28.08 1.35
CA GLU A 35 -14.60 -27.15 0.21
C GLU A 35 -13.44 -26.14 0.16
N LEU A 36 -12.94 -25.68 1.30
CA LEU A 36 -11.75 -24.82 1.35
C LEU A 36 -10.51 -25.56 0.84
N ALA A 37 -10.28 -26.80 1.30
CA ALA A 37 -9.15 -27.61 0.88
C ALA A 37 -9.23 -27.95 -0.62
N GLU A 38 -10.41 -28.28 -1.13
CA GLU A 38 -10.68 -28.49 -2.55
C GLU A 38 -10.43 -27.22 -3.37
N SER A 39 -10.87 -26.06 -2.88
CA SER A 39 -10.63 -24.77 -3.54
C SER A 39 -9.15 -24.44 -3.64
N LEU A 40 -8.36 -24.69 -2.58
CA LEU A 40 -6.91 -24.50 -2.60
C LEU A 40 -6.21 -25.50 -3.53
N ALA A 41 -6.68 -26.75 -3.56
CA ALA A 41 -6.16 -27.78 -4.46
C ALA A 41 -6.52 -27.53 -5.93
N ALA A 42 -7.61 -26.81 -6.22
CA ALA A 42 -8.01 -26.42 -7.55
C ALA A 42 -7.10 -25.35 -8.18
N ILE A 43 -6.33 -24.61 -7.37
CA ILE A 43 -5.37 -23.61 -7.87
C ILE A 43 -4.22 -24.34 -8.57
N SER A 44 -4.12 -24.15 -9.89
CA SER A 44 -3.07 -24.79 -10.69
C SER A 44 -1.66 -24.42 -10.21
N TYR A 45 -0.69 -25.32 -10.41
CA TYR A 45 0.71 -25.07 -10.10
C TYR A 45 1.26 -23.80 -10.77
N ARG A 46 0.83 -23.54 -12.03
CA ARG A 46 1.19 -22.33 -12.76
C ARG A 46 0.70 -21.07 -12.03
N ASN A 47 -0.52 -21.09 -11.52
CA ASN A 47 -1.09 -19.96 -10.79
C ASN A 47 -0.38 -19.72 -9.45
N TRP A 48 -0.03 -20.78 -8.72
CA TRP A 48 0.82 -20.67 -7.53
C TRP A 48 2.19 -20.05 -7.85
N LEU A 49 2.84 -20.48 -8.93
CA LEU A 49 4.11 -19.90 -9.38
C LEU A 49 3.96 -18.41 -9.70
N LEU A 50 2.91 -18.02 -10.43
CA LEU A 50 2.64 -16.63 -10.80
C LEU A 50 2.31 -15.77 -9.57
N ALA A 51 1.55 -16.29 -8.60
CA ALA A 51 1.29 -15.63 -7.33
C ALA A 51 2.59 -15.45 -6.50
N GLY A 52 3.48 -16.44 -6.51
CA GLY A 52 4.81 -16.36 -5.89
C GLY A 52 5.69 -15.29 -6.56
N LEU A 53 5.73 -15.25 -7.90
CA LEU A 53 6.47 -14.23 -8.64
C LEU A 53 5.89 -12.83 -8.41
N ALA A 54 4.56 -12.69 -8.35
CA ALA A 54 3.88 -11.46 -8.00
C ALA A 54 4.25 -11.00 -6.58
N THR A 55 4.31 -11.92 -5.62
CA THR A 55 4.78 -11.64 -4.25
C THR A 55 6.21 -11.11 -4.25
N LEU A 56 7.13 -11.76 -4.97
CA LEU A 56 8.51 -11.29 -5.12
C LEU A 56 8.58 -9.90 -5.77
N GLY A 57 7.75 -9.65 -6.78
CA GLY A 57 7.62 -8.34 -7.43
C GLY A 57 7.16 -7.24 -6.46
N ALA A 58 6.17 -7.52 -5.62
CA ALA A 58 5.69 -6.60 -4.61
C ALA A 58 6.79 -6.27 -3.58
N TYR A 59 7.46 -7.29 -3.03
CA TYR A 59 8.57 -7.07 -2.09
C TYR A 59 9.78 -6.38 -2.72
N PHE A 60 10.04 -6.61 -4.01
CA PHE A 60 11.07 -5.90 -4.74
C PHE A 60 10.73 -4.40 -4.88
N ALA A 61 9.48 -4.07 -5.22
CA ALA A 61 9.01 -2.69 -5.29
C ALA A 61 9.07 -2.00 -3.91
N LEU A 62 8.67 -2.70 -2.84
CA LEU A 62 8.80 -2.21 -1.46
C LEU A 62 10.25 -1.93 -1.07
N ALA A 63 11.19 -2.83 -1.42
CA ALA A 63 12.63 -2.58 -1.23
C ALA A 63 13.12 -1.37 -2.03
N TRP A 64 12.51 -1.10 -3.19
CA TRP A 64 12.82 0.07 -3.98
C TRP A 64 12.38 1.36 -3.30
N TYR A 65 11.26 1.37 -2.57
CA TYR A 65 10.80 2.57 -1.84
C TYR A 65 11.88 3.09 -0.89
N ASP A 66 12.42 2.20 -0.05
CA ASP A 66 13.48 2.56 0.90
C ASP A 66 14.74 3.04 0.17
N ARG A 67 15.10 2.43 -0.97
CA ARG A 67 16.25 2.88 -1.77
C ARG A 67 16.04 4.26 -2.37
N ILE A 68 14.83 4.57 -2.84
CA ILE A 68 14.48 5.88 -3.38
C ILE A 68 14.53 6.92 -2.25
N ALA A 69 14.02 6.60 -1.07
CA ALA A 69 14.08 7.46 0.11
C ALA A 69 15.52 7.71 0.58
N ILE A 70 16.35 6.67 0.66
CA ILE A 70 17.78 6.79 1.00
C ILE A 70 18.54 7.64 -0.03
N ALA A 71 18.24 7.46 -1.33
CA ALA A 71 18.81 8.28 -2.39
C ALA A 71 18.36 9.75 -2.29
N HIS A 72 17.10 9.99 -1.93
CA HIS A 72 16.58 11.35 -1.68
C HIS A 72 17.29 12.02 -0.50
N LEU A 73 17.59 11.27 0.56
CA LEU A 73 18.39 11.73 1.71
C LEU A 73 19.88 11.94 1.39
N GLY A 74 20.33 11.60 0.17
CA GLY A 74 21.74 11.70 -0.22
C GLY A 74 22.66 10.71 0.50
N LYS A 75 22.10 9.66 1.12
CA LYS A 75 22.87 8.65 1.86
C LYS A 75 23.26 7.48 0.96
N ARG A 76 24.39 6.85 1.25
CA ARG A 76 24.87 5.65 0.56
C ARG A 76 24.91 4.48 1.54
N ILE A 77 23.97 3.56 1.38
CA ILE A 77 23.89 2.32 2.17
C ILE A 77 23.88 1.14 1.20
N SER A 78 24.46 0.01 1.63
CA SER A 78 24.47 -1.22 0.85
C SER A 78 23.07 -1.61 0.38
N TRP A 79 22.96 -1.93 -0.90
CA TRP A 79 21.74 -2.36 -1.56
C TRP A 79 21.09 -3.54 -0.85
N TRP A 80 21.87 -4.56 -0.48
CA TRP A 80 21.41 -5.75 0.23
C TRP A 80 20.87 -5.43 1.63
N PHE A 81 21.52 -4.51 2.33
CA PHE A 81 21.05 -4.07 3.65
C PHE A 81 19.68 -3.41 3.54
N ILE A 82 19.48 -2.53 2.55
CA ILE A 82 18.19 -1.87 2.32
C ILE A 82 17.13 -2.91 1.95
N THR A 83 17.43 -3.86 1.06
CA THR A 83 16.51 -4.93 0.69
C THR A 83 16.02 -5.72 1.89
N LEU A 84 16.96 -6.22 2.70
CA LEU A 84 16.64 -7.06 3.86
C LEU A 84 15.89 -6.25 4.92
N CYS A 85 16.32 -5.02 5.19
CA CYS A 85 15.63 -4.11 6.10
C CYS A 85 14.18 -3.88 5.66
N SER A 86 13.97 -3.54 4.39
CA SER A 86 12.65 -3.30 3.84
C SER A 86 11.78 -4.55 3.86
N PHE A 87 12.33 -5.71 3.45
CA PHE A 87 11.63 -6.98 3.51
C PHE A 87 11.14 -7.28 4.93
N THR A 88 12.03 -7.26 5.93
CA THR A 88 11.67 -7.50 7.33
C THR A 88 10.66 -6.47 7.83
N THR A 89 10.82 -5.22 7.44
CA THR A 89 9.91 -4.14 7.83
C THR A 89 8.50 -4.41 7.35
N TYR A 90 8.31 -4.69 6.06
CA TYR A 90 6.98 -4.90 5.49
C TYR A 90 6.39 -6.27 5.83
N ALA A 91 7.22 -7.32 5.95
CA ALA A 91 6.78 -8.61 6.42
C ALA A 91 6.16 -8.50 7.83
N LEU A 92 6.76 -7.73 8.73
CA LEU A 92 6.20 -7.49 10.06
C LEU A 92 5.02 -6.53 10.00
N ALA A 93 5.12 -5.44 9.25
CA ALA A 93 4.08 -4.42 9.16
C ALA A 93 2.76 -4.97 8.59
N HIS A 94 2.81 -5.88 7.60
CA HIS A 94 1.61 -6.46 6.98
C HIS A 94 0.99 -7.61 7.79
N ASN A 95 1.62 -8.08 8.87
CA ASN A 95 1.12 -9.23 9.65
C ASN A 95 0.79 -8.91 11.12
N ILE A 96 1.43 -7.92 11.73
CA ILE A 96 1.33 -7.68 13.19
C ILE A 96 0.29 -6.59 13.53
N GLY A 97 -0.27 -5.90 12.53
CA GLY A 97 -1.10 -4.71 12.74
C GLY A 97 -0.26 -3.51 13.23
N ALA A 98 -0.91 -2.36 13.44
CA ALA A 98 -0.25 -1.09 13.74
C ALA A 98 0.97 -0.84 12.81
N SER A 99 0.79 -1.14 11.52
CA SER A 99 1.85 -1.32 10.52
C SER A 99 2.85 -0.17 10.46
N VAL A 100 2.37 1.05 10.72
CA VAL A 100 3.19 2.26 10.81
C VAL A 100 4.17 2.17 11.99
N PHE A 101 3.73 1.73 13.17
CA PHE A 101 4.56 1.58 14.36
C PHE A 101 5.52 0.39 14.26
N SER A 102 5.00 -0.79 13.94
CA SER A 102 5.81 -2.02 13.84
C SER A 102 6.90 -1.86 12.77
N GLY A 103 6.55 -1.28 11.62
CA GLY A 103 7.51 -0.99 10.57
C GLY A 103 8.50 0.14 10.91
N ALA A 104 8.04 1.19 11.60
CA ALA A 104 8.91 2.30 12.02
C ALA A 104 10.01 1.84 12.99
N VAL A 105 9.70 0.94 13.93
CA VAL A 105 10.68 0.43 14.90
C VAL A 105 11.79 -0.36 14.21
N VAL A 106 11.45 -1.21 13.23
CA VAL A 106 12.43 -1.99 12.46
C VAL A 106 13.36 -1.05 11.70
N ARG A 107 12.81 -0.10 10.94
CA ARG A 107 13.59 0.92 10.22
C ARG A 107 14.44 1.75 11.17
N TYR A 108 13.89 2.14 12.31
CA TYR A 108 14.62 2.89 13.31
C TYR A 108 15.85 2.14 13.78
N ARG A 109 15.70 0.90 14.27
CA ARG A 109 16.84 0.10 14.74
C ARG A 109 17.86 -0.18 13.63
N ALA A 110 17.38 -0.58 12.46
CA ALA A 110 18.24 -0.93 11.34
C ALA A 110 19.02 0.29 10.82
N TYR A 111 18.36 1.40 10.50
CA TYR A 111 19.03 2.57 9.92
C TYR A 111 19.83 3.37 10.94
N ARG A 112 19.48 3.36 12.24
CA ARG A 112 20.36 3.89 13.29
C ARG A 112 21.71 3.16 13.31
N SER A 113 21.74 1.84 13.10
CA SER A 113 22.99 1.08 13.01
C SER A 113 23.87 1.45 11.80
N LYS A 114 23.28 2.14 10.80
CA LYS A 114 23.97 2.66 9.62
C LYS A 114 24.22 4.17 9.69
N GLY A 115 24.06 4.77 10.86
CA GLY A 115 24.43 6.17 11.11
C GLY A 115 23.38 7.21 10.70
N LEU A 116 22.15 6.81 10.34
CA LEU A 116 21.08 7.79 10.12
C LEU A 116 20.65 8.42 11.45
N THR A 117 20.32 9.70 11.42
CA THR A 117 19.72 10.42 12.55
C THR A 117 18.24 10.06 12.70
N PRO A 118 17.62 10.24 13.89
CA PRO A 118 16.18 10.02 14.06
C PRO A 118 15.34 10.85 13.09
N HIS A 119 15.77 12.08 12.79
CA HIS A 119 15.11 12.95 11.81
C HIS A 119 15.16 12.36 10.40
N GLU A 120 16.32 11.91 9.93
CA GLU A 120 16.47 11.27 8.61
C GLU A 120 15.62 10.01 8.49
N ILE A 121 15.50 9.22 9.56
CA ILE A 121 14.63 8.03 9.60
C ILE A 121 13.15 8.44 9.53
N GLY A 122 12.76 9.50 10.24
CA GLY A 122 11.41 10.06 10.14
C GLY A 122 11.09 10.49 8.71
N VAL A 123 12.00 11.22 8.06
CA VAL A 123 11.85 11.59 6.64
C VAL A 123 11.76 10.36 5.75
N LEU A 124 12.60 9.34 5.97
CA LEU A 124 12.53 8.08 5.22
C LEU A 124 11.14 7.42 5.32
N ILE A 125 10.60 7.31 6.54
CA ILE A 125 9.29 6.69 6.79
C ILE A 125 8.19 7.48 6.07
N VAL A 126 8.15 8.81 6.26
CA VAL A 126 7.16 9.68 5.61
C VAL A 126 7.29 9.61 4.09
N PHE A 127 8.51 9.54 3.56
CA PHE A 127 8.77 9.45 2.14
C PHE A 127 8.29 8.13 1.54
N CYS A 128 8.49 7.01 2.23
CA CYS A 128 7.94 5.71 1.83
C CYS A 128 6.41 5.72 1.86
N SER A 129 5.79 6.28 2.91
CA SER A 129 4.33 6.45 2.98
C SER A 129 3.79 7.34 1.85
N LEU A 130 4.47 8.44 1.54
CA LEU A 130 4.12 9.31 0.41
C LEU A 130 4.21 8.55 -0.92
N THR A 131 5.25 7.72 -1.10
CA THR A 131 5.42 6.89 -2.30
C THR A 131 4.23 5.94 -2.46
N PHE A 132 3.82 5.27 -1.39
CA PHE A 132 2.64 4.41 -1.39
C PHE A 132 1.35 5.17 -1.75
N VAL A 133 1.12 6.33 -1.14
CA VAL A 133 -0.06 7.17 -1.44
C VAL A 133 -0.07 7.59 -2.92
N LEU A 134 1.08 8.00 -3.47
CA LEU A 134 1.20 8.32 -4.89
C LEU A 134 0.87 7.12 -5.78
N GLY A 135 1.32 5.92 -5.42
CA GLY A 135 0.96 4.67 -6.12
C GLY A 135 -0.54 4.43 -6.10
N THR A 136 -1.18 4.61 -4.95
CA THR A 136 -2.61 4.39 -4.77
C THR A 136 -3.43 5.38 -5.59
N LEU A 137 -3.06 6.67 -5.56
CA LEU A 137 -3.70 7.72 -6.36
C LEU A 137 -3.52 7.47 -7.87
N LEU A 138 -2.30 7.11 -8.28
CA LEU A 138 -1.97 6.84 -9.68
C LEU A 138 -2.69 5.60 -10.21
N ALA A 139 -2.59 4.48 -9.51
CA ALA A 139 -3.21 3.23 -9.91
C ALA A 139 -4.74 3.33 -9.84
N GLY A 140 -5.29 3.84 -8.74
CA GLY A 140 -6.73 4.02 -8.56
C GLY A 140 -7.33 5.00 -9.57
N GLY A 141 -6.67 6.14 -9.78
CA GLY A 141 -7.08 7.11 -10.79
C GLY A 141 -7.08 6.52 -12.19
N THR A 142 -6.03 5.77 -12.55
CA THR A 142 -5.94 5.10 -13.86
C THR A 142 -7.02 4.04 -14.04
N VAL A 143 -7.27 3.20 -13.03
CA VAL A 143 -8.30 2.15 -13.06
C VAL A 143 -9.69 2.75 -13.28
N LEU A 144 -10.03 3.84 -12.59
CA LEU A 144 -11.33 4.51 -12.74
C LEU A 144 -11.53 5.14 -14.13
N LEU A 145 -10.46 5.50 -14.83
CA LEU A 145 -10.54 5.99 -16.21
C LEU A 145 -10.63 4.86 -17.24
N LEU A 146 -9.97 3.72 -16.97
CA LEU A 146 -10.01 2.56 -17.85
C LEU A 146 -11.32 1.77 -17.74
N GLU A 147 -11.90 1.70 -16.54
CA GLU A 147 -13.11 0.95 -16.20
C GLU A 147 -14.10 1.87 -15.45
N PRO A 148 -14.67 2.90 -16.11
CA PRO A 148 -15.55 3.87 -15.44
C PRO A 148 -16.89 3.28 -14.98
N ALA A 149 -17.26 2.10 -15.51
CA ALA A 149 -18.43 1.32 -15.07
C ALA A 149 -18.18 0.54 -13.75
N LEU A 150 -16.96 0.56 -13.22
CA LEU A 150 -16.61 -0.22 -12.05
C LEU A 150 -17.33 0.25 -10.78
N LEU A 151 -17.47 1.56 -10.57
CA LEU A 151 -18.23 2.09 -9.42
C LEU A 151 -19.74 1.94 -9.60
N ASP A 152 -20.25 1.95 -10.83
CA ASP A 152 -21.66 1.68 -11.13
C ASP A 152 -22.06 0.30 -10.59
N ARG A 153 -21.23 -0.72 -10.83
CA ARG A 153 -21.45 -2.09 -10.31
C ARG A 153 -21.39 -2.20 -8.79
N LEU A 154 -20.64 -1.33 -8.12
CA LEU A 154 -20.37 -1.42 -6.67
C LEU A 154 -21.35 -0.60 -5.84
N ILE A 155 -21.67 0.62 -6.29
CA ILE A 155 -22.45 1.61 -5.53
C ILE A 155 -23.51 2.33 -6.38
N ASN A 156 -23.78 1.86 -7.60
CA ASN A 156 -24.84 2.36 -8.49
C ASN A 156 -24.74 3.87 -8.76
N VAL A 157 -23.54 4.33 -9.15
CA VAL A 157 -23.25 5.72 -9.51
C VAL A 157 -22.99 5.86 -11.01
N GLU A 158 -23.35 7.02 -11.56
CA GLU A 158 -23.14 7.31 -12.97
C GLU A 158 -21.64 7.31 -13.36
N ARG A 159 -21.35 6.84 -14.56
CA ARG A 159 -19.98 6.67 -15.08
C ARG A 159 -19.12 7.94 -15.04
N TRP A 160 -19.75 9.11 -15.21
CA TRP A 160 -19.02 10.38 -15.16
C TRP A 160 -18.43 10.66 -13.78
N VAL A 161 -19.04 10.14 -12.70
CA VAL A 161 -18.53 10.27 -11.33
C VAL A 161 -17.21 9.53 -11.20
N SER A 162 -17.13 8.29 -11.69
CA SER A 162 -15.89 7.51 -11.75
C SER A 162 -14.80 8.27 -12.49
N THR A 163 -15.13 8.82 -13.66
CA THR A 163 -14.19 9.60 -14.47
C THR A 163 -13.73 10.87 -13.74
N ALA A 164 -14.63 11.60 -13.10
CA ALA A 164 -14.32 12.82 -12.36
C ALA A 164 -13.40 12.53 -11.15
N ILE A 165 -13.67 11.45 -10.41
CA ILE A 165 -12.80 11.00 -9.31
C ILE A 165 -11.44 10.59 -9.88
N GLY A 166 -11.42 9.77 -10.94
CA GLY A 166 -10.18 9.33 -11.58
C GLY A 166 -9.29 10.50 -12.03
N LEU A 167 -9.87 11.48 -12.73
CA LEU A 167 -9.18 12.71 -13.13
C LEU A 167 -8.70 13.52 -11.93
N SER A 168 -9.48 13.61 -10.86
CA SER A 168 -9.10 14.34 -9.64
C SER A 168 -7.89 13.70 -8.97
N LEU A 169 -7.87 12.36 -8.83
CA LEU A 169 -6.74 11.63 -8.26
C LEU A 169 -5.48 11.80 -9.10
N LEU A 170 -5.58 11.67 -10.42
CA LEU A 170 -4.45 11.89 -11.32
C LEU A 170 -3.96 13.34 -11.34
N SER A 171 -4.87 14.30 -11.16
CA SER A 171 -4.51 15.72 -11.03
C SER A 171 -3.67 15.98 -9.78
N LEU A 172 -3.96 15.32 -8.65
CA LEU A 172 -3.13 15.41 -7.45
C LEU A 172 -1.70 14.87 -7.70
N VAL A 173 -1.58 13.76 -8.42
CA VAL A 173 -0.27 13.23 -8.84
C VAL A 173 0.44 14.22 -9.77
N GLY A 174 -0.28 14.81 -10.73
CA GLY A 174 0.24 15.85 -11.62
C GLY A 174 0.75 17.08 -10.87
N LEU A 175 0.00 17.56 -9.88
CA LEU A 175 0.40 18.68 -9.03
C LEU A 175 1.68 18.36 -8.23
N TYR A 176 1.81 17.14 -7.72
CA TYR A 176 3.04 16.68 -7.06
C TYR A 176 4.25 16.72 -8.01
N VAL A 177 4.09 16.20 -9.23
CA VAL A 177 5.13 16.22 -10.27
C VAL A 177 5.50 17.65 -10.66
N ILE A 178 4.51 18.54 -10.85
CA ILE A 178 4.74 19.95 -11.18
C ILE A 178 5.46 20.66 -10.03
N GLY A 179 5.07 20.40 -8.77
CA GLY A 179 5.75 20.95 -7.60
C GLY A 179 7.23 20.53 -7.51
N SER A 180 7.51 19.27 -7.81
CA SER A 180 8.89 18.74 -7.93
C SER A 180 9.66 19.37 -9.09
N TRP A 181 9.03 19.50 -10.26
CA TRP A 181 9.66 20.11 -11.45
C TRP A 181 10.01 21.58 -11.22
N ARG A 182 9.09 22.35 -10.61
CA ARG A 182 9.27 23.77 -10.29
C ARG A 182 10.22 24.01 -9.13
N GLN A 183 10.68 22.96 -8.45
CA GLN A 183 11.51 23.04 -7.23
C GLN A 183 10.95 24.07 -6.25
N LEU A 184 9.66 23.94 -5.94
CA LEU A 184 8.99 24.87 -5.02
C LEU A 184 9.75 24.96 -3.70
N ALA A 185 9.67 26.14 -3.07
CA ALA A 185 10.39 26.41 -1.83
C ALA A 185 10.09 25.31 -0.78
N PRO A 186 11.09 24.90 0.03
CA PRO A 186 10.90 23.89 1.06
C PRO A 186 9.74 24.25 1.99
N PHE A 187 8.89 23.27 2.26
CA PHE A 187 7.78 23.45 3.19
C PHE A 187 8.28 23.30 4.62
N HIS A 188 7.98 24.28 5.46
CA HIS A 188 8.39 24.29 6.86
C HIS A 188 7.19 23.92 7.75
N ILE A 189 7.25 22.75 8.40
CA ILE A 189 6.27 22.33 9.40
C ILE A 189 6.98 22.33 10.77
N GLY A 190 6.93 23.46 11.46
CA GLY A 190 7.67 23.64 12.72
C GLY A 190 9.19 23.49 12.51
N LYS A 191 9.80 22.48 13.13
CA LYS A 191 11.24 22.17 12.97
C LYS A 191 11.56 21.32 11.72
N TRP A 192 10.55 20.84 11.02
CA TRP A 192 10.72 19.96 9.86
C TRP A 192 10.85 20.80 8.59
N ARG A 193 11.94 20.58 7.87
CA ARG A 193 12.19 21.15 6.54
C ARG A 193 11.98 20.06 5.50
N ILE A 194 10.84 20.11 4.81
CA ILE A 194 10.48 19.14 3.79
C ILE A 194 10.84 19.73 2.44
N GLU A 195 11.85 19.16 1.78
CA GLU A 195 12.26 19.56 0.44
C GLU A 195 11.52 18.74 -0.61
N TYR A 196 11.13 19.38 -1.70
CA TYR A 196 10.57 18.65 -2.83
C TYR A 196 11.65 17.72 -3.43
N PRO A 197 11.33 16.45 -3.69
CA PRO A 197 12.26 15.54 -4.33
C PRO A 197 12.58 16.02 -5.74
N ARG A 198 13.78 15.68 -6.22
CA ARG A 198 14.18 15.96 -7.61
C ARG A 198 13.40 15.07 -8.58
N LEU A 199 13.17 15.53 -9.80
CA LEU A 199 12.43 14.76 -10.82
C LEU A 199 12.91 13.31 -11.03
N PRO A 200 14.22 12.98 -11.01
CA PRO A 200 14.65 11.59 -11.13
C PRO A 200 14.21 10.70 -9.96
N ILE A 201 13.98 11.27 -8.77
CA ILE A 201 13.43 10.57 -7.61
C ILE A 201 11.92 10.37 -7.80
N VAL A 202 11.21 11.41 -8.22
CA VAL A 202 9.76 11.34 -8.51
C VAL A 202 9.46 10.31 -9.59
N GLY A 203 10.21 10.31 -10.69
CA GLY A 203 10.04 9.30 -11.75
C GLY A 203 10.20 7.87 -11.22
N LYS A 204 11.15 7.64 -10.31
CA LYS A 204 11.29 6.33 -9.65
C LYS A 204 10.10 6.00 -8.74
N GLN A 205 9.56 6.98 -8.00
CA GLN A 205 8.34 6.77 -7.20
C GLN A 205 7.15 6.41 -8.08
N LEU A 206 6.93 7.12 -9.19
CA LEU A 206 5.82 6.87 -10.10
C LEU A 206 5.89 5.51 -10.81
N ILE A 207 7.07 4.88 -10.84
CA ILE A 207 7.24 3.52 -11.37
C ILE A 207 7.13 2.49 -10.25
N ALA A 208 7.88 2.67 -9.16
CA ALA A 208 7.92 1.72 -8.06
C ALA A 208 6.57 1.59 -7.37
N ALA A 209 5.86 2.70 -7.21
CA ALA A 209 4.62 2.74 -6.43
C ALA A 209 3.47 1.93 -7.04
N PRO A 210 3.08 2.14 -8.31
CA PRO A 210 2.06 1.27 -8.92
C PRO A 210 2.55 -0.16 -9.08
N LEU A 211 3.85 -0.41 -9.29
CA LEU A 211 4.38 -1.77 -9.43
C LEU A 211 4.08 -2.64 -8.21
N GLU A 212 4.25 -2.09 -7.01
CA GLU A 212 3.93 -2.78 -5.75
C GLU A 212 2.46 -3.20 -5.70
N LEU A 213 1.55 -2.25 -5.96
CA LEU A 213 0.10 -2.46 -5.92
C LEU A 213 -0.39 -3.42 -7.01
N LEU A 214 0.17 -3.29 -8.22
CA LEU A 214 -0.11 -4.19 -9.34
C LEU A 214 0.30 -5.62 -9.01
N CYS A 215 1.51 -5.79 -8.47
CA CYS A 215 2.00 -7.09 -8.04
C CYS A 215 1.17 -7.66 -6.89
N ALA A 216 0.82 -6.86 -5.88
CA ALA A 216 0.00 -7.33 -4.76
C ALA A 216 -1.40 -7.79 -5.21
N ALA A 217 -2.08 -7.02 -6.07
CA ALA A 217 -3.35 -7.42 -6.65
C ALA A 217 -3.23 -8.68 -7.53
N ALA A 218 -2.10 -8.87 -8.21
CA ALA A 218 -1.86 -10.05 -9.03
C ALA A 218 -1.81 -11.34 -8.22
N ILE A 219 -1.37 -11.30 -6.95
CA ILE A 219 -1.39 -12.46 -6.05
C ILE A 219 -2.83 -12.99 -5.93
N ILE A 220 -3.78 -12.10 -5.66
CA ILE A 220 -5.20 -12.44 -5.54
C ILE A 220 -5.74 -12.91 -6.89
N TYR A 221 -5.44 -12.19 -7.98
CA TYR A 221 -5.92 -12.51 -9.32
C TYR A 221 -5.53 -13.93 -9.77
N PHE A 222 -4.29 -14.35 -9.50
CA PHE A 222 -3.85 -15.70 -9.86
C PHE A 222 -4.40 -16.78 -8.92
N ALA A 223 -4.74 -16.44 -7.68
CA ALA A 223 -5.38 -17.36 -6.74
C ALA A 223 -6.87 -17.59 -7.05
N LEU A 224 -7.53 -16.68 -7.80
CA LEU A 224 -8.94 -16.81 -8.14
C LEU A 224 -9.20 -17.91 -9.19
N PRO A 225 -10.31 -18.66 -9.08
CA PRO A 225 -10.71 -19.64 -10.08
C PRO A 225 -11.01 -18.95 -11.42
N PRO A 226 -10.68 -19.57 -12.57
CA PRO A 226 -10.97 -18.98 -13.89
C PRO A 226 -12.46 -18.66 -14.10
N ASP A 227 -13.35 -19.54 -13.62
CA ASP A 227 -14.79 -19.44 -13.86
C ASP A 227 -15.47 -18.29 -13.10
N SER A 228 -14.84 -17.77 -12.03
CA SER A 228 -15.35 -16.68 -11.20
C SER A 228 -14.41 -15.47 -11.17
N ASN A 229 -13.43 -15.42 -12.07
CA ASN A 229 -12.47 -14.32 -12.11
C ASN A 229 -13.11 -13.06 -12.73
N PRO A 230 -13.27 -11.95 -11.98
CA PRO A 230 -13.91 -10.74 -12.49
C PRO A 230 -13.00 -9.92 -13.43
N GLY A 231 -11.77 -10.40 -13.68
CA GLY A 231 -10.75 -9.70 -14.44
C GLY A 231 -9.81 -8.89 -13.57
N TYR A 232 -8.58 -8.71 -14.05
CA TYR A 232 -7.49 -8.12 -13.27
C TYR A 232 -7.77 -6.68 -12.81
N LEU A 233 -8.38 -5.84 -13.65
CA LEU A 233 -8.69 -4.45 -13.28
C LEU A 233 -9.71 -4.37 -12.14
N VAL A 234 -10.68 -5.29 -12.09
CA VAL A 234 -11.65 -5.37 -10.99
C VAL A 234 -10.96 -5.80 -9.71
N VAL A 235 -10.12 -6.84 -9.77
CA VAL A 235 -9.32 -7.28 -8.61
C VAL A 235 -8.43 -6.15 -8.10
N LEU A 236 -7.76 -5.42 -8.99
CA LEU A 236 -6.93 -4.28 -8.62
C LEU A 236 -7.76 -3.16 -7.97
N ALA A 237 -8.92 -2.83 -8.50
CA ALA A 237 -9.78 -1.79 -7.92
C ALA A 237 -10.25 -2.17 -6.51
N VAL A 238 -10.72 -3.40 -6.33
CA VAL A 238 -11.17 -3.94 -5.04
C VAL A 238 -10.01 -4.00 -4.06
N PHE A 239 -8.83 -4.42 -4.50
CA PHE A 239 -7.60 -4.42 -3.69
C PHE A 239 -7.23 -3.00 -3.24
N LEU A 240 -7.21 -2.02 -4.15
CA LEU A 240 -6.88 -0.63 -3.81
C LEU A 240 -7.87 -0.05 -2.79
N ALA A 241 -9.16 -0.30 -2.98
CA ALA A 241 -10.21 0.17 -2.08
C ALA A 241 -10.10 -0.48 -0.69
N SER A 242 -9.98 -1.81 -0.64
CA SER A 242 -9.91 -2.56 0.62
C SER A 242 -8.62 -2.27 1.39
N PHE A 243 -7.47 -2.24 0.70
CA PHE A 243 -6.17 -1.96 1.31
C PHE A 243 -6.07 -0.52 1.82
N SER A 244 -6.62 0.45 1.09
CA SER A 244 -6.71 1.85 1.55
C SER A 244 -7.59 2.00 2.79
N LEU A 245 -8.76 1.33 2.80
CA LEU A 245 -9.67 1.36 3.94
C LEU A 245 -9.04 0.70 5.18
N ALA A 246 -8.36 -0.43 5.00
CA ALA A 246 -7.63 -1.11 6.06
C ALA A 246 -6.56 -0.20 6.69
N LEU A 247 -5.75 0.48 5.86
CA LEU A 247 -4.74 1.42 6.34
C LEU A 247 -5.33 2.61 7.11
N LEU A 248 -6.45 3.16 6.65
CA LEU A 248 -7.16 4.25 7.34
C LEU A 248 -7.75 3.80 8.68
N SER A 249 -8.14 2.52 8.79
CA SER A 249 -8.70 1.95 10.01
C SER A 249 -7.67 1.58 11.08
N HIS A 250 -6.37 1.63 10.75
CA HIS A 250 -5.26 1.18 11.61
C HIS A 250 -5.36 -0.29 12.10
N ALA A 251 -6.20 -1.10 11.44
CA ALA A 251 -6.40 -2.53 11.73
C ALA A 251 -5.26 -3.40 11.18
#